data_AF-A0A2D9H5R5-F1
#
_entry.id   AF-A0A2D9H5R5-F1
#
_cell.length_a   1.000
_cell.length_b   1.000
_cell.length_c   1.000
_cell.angle_alpha   90.00
_cell.angle_beta   90.00
_cell.angle_gamma   90.00
#
_symmetry.space_group_name_H-M   'P 1'
#
loop_
_entity.id
_entity.type
_entity.pdbx_description
1 polymer ?
#
loop_
_entity_poly.entity_id
_entity_poly.type
_entity_poly.pdbx_seq_one_letter_code
_entity_poly.pdbx_strand_id
1 'polypeptide(L)'
;MNEHEQELRTGVDVARAAEAADEQGLLFTDDVSPLPSDLGYRGPTACNAAGITYRQLDYWARTGLVEPTVRGAKGSGSQRLYSFRDILILKVIKRLLDAGISLQQIRTAVSHLRERGTDDLTRVTLMSDGASVYECTSNDEVIDLLQGGQGVFGIAIGGVWREIEGTLAELPSERTAEDDAAASTAGDELAARRAARSAG
;
A
#
# COMPACT_ATOMS: atom_id res chain seq x y z
N MET A 1 -16.23 -35.30 -39.86
CA MET A 1 -16.71 -34.14 -39.07
C MET A 1 -15.46 -33.54 -38.48
N ASN A 2 -14.99 -32.44 -39.05
CA ASN A 2 -13.57 -32.05 -38.99
C ASN A 2 -13.25 -31.26 -37.72
N GLU A 3 -12.04 -31.46 -37.18
CA GLU A 3 -11.50 -30.78 -35.99
C GLU A 3 -11.52 -29.24 -36.13
N HIS A 4 -11.41 -28.73 -37.36
CA HIS A 4 -11.59 -27.30 -37.67
C HIS A 4 -12.98 -26.75 -37.31
N GLU A 5 -14.05 -27.54 -37.41
CA GLU A 5 -15.40 -27.09 -37.05
C GLU A 5 -15.60 -27.02 -35.52
N GLN A 6 -14.78 -27.74 -34.75
CA GLN A 6 -14.78 -27.70 -33.28
C GLN A 6 -14.02 -26.49 -32.72
N GLU A 7 -12.92 -26.08 -33.33
CA GLU A 7 -12.18 -24.87 -32.93
C GLU A 7 -12.98 -23.59 -33.19
N LEU A 8 -13.64 -23.49 -34.35
CA LEU A 8 -14.51 -22.35 -34.66
C LEU A 8 -15.75 -22.27 -33.75
N ARG A 9 -16.30 -23.41 -33.31
CA ARG A 9 -17.39 -23.43 -32.32
C ARG A 9 -16.94 -22.95 -30.95
N THR A 10 -15.78 -23.40 -30.49
CA THR A 10 -15.21 -22.99 -29.20
C THR A 10 -14.93 -21.48 -29.17
N GLY A 11 -14.41 -20.90 -30.25
CA GLY A 11 -14.18 -19.46 -30.35
C GLY A 11 -15.45 -18.60 -30.30
N VAL A 12 -16.54 -19.08 -30.91
CA VAL A 12 -17.85 -18.40 -30.89
C VAL A 12 -18.51 -18.49 -29.51
N ASP A 13 -18.36 -19.61 -28.82
CA ASP A 13 -18.90 -19.80 -27.46
C ASP A 13 -18.17 -18.92 -26.43
N VAL A 14 -16.85 -18.72 -26.56
CA VAL A 14 -16.07 -17.81 -25.71
C VAL A 14 -16.44 -16.36 -25.95
N ALA A 15 -16.63 -15.94 -27.21
CA ALA A 15 -17.06 -14.59 -27.54
C ALA A 15 -18.46 -14.28 -26.99
N ARG A 16 -19.38 -15.25 -27.06
CA ARG A 16 -20.75 -15.11 -26.54
C ARG A 16 -20.80 -15.11 -25.01
N ALA A 17 -19.91 -15.85 -24.35
CA ALA A 17 -19.74 -15.79 -22.90
C ALA A 17 -19.15 -14.44 -22.44
N ALA A 18 -18.24 -13.85 -23.22
CA ALA A 18 -17.71 -12.50 -22.95
C ALA A 18 -18.78 -11.41 -23.15
N GLU A 19 -19.59 -11.51 -24.20
CA GLU A 19 -20.68 -10.57 -24.48
C GLU A 19 -21.80 -10.65 -23.42
N ALA A 20 -22.14 -11.87 -22.97
CA ALA A 20 -23.09 -12.08 -21.86
C ALA A 20 -22.56 -11.58 -20.50
N ALA A 21 -21.24 -11.60 -20.28
CA ALA A 21 -20.62 -11.01 -19.10
C ALA A 21 -20.65 -9.47 -19.14
N ASP A 22 -20.59 -8.87 -20.33
CA ASP A 22 -20.76 -7.43 -20.56
C ASP A 22 -22.22 -6.98 -20.30
N GLU A 23 -23.21 -7.77 -20.75
CA GLU A 23 -24.63 -7.48 -20.52
C GLU A 23 -25.06 -7.64 -19.05
N GLN A 24 -24.40 -8.53 -18.29
CA GLN A 24 -24.71 -8.75 -16.87
C GLN A 24 -24.03 -7.76 -15.92
N GLY A 25 -23.22 -6.83 -16.43
CA GLY A 25 -22.44 -5.92 -15.62
C GLY A 25 -21.41 -6.68 -14.80
N LEU A 26 -20.14 -6.55 -15.18
CA LEU A 26 -18.99 -7.03 -14.42
C LEU A 26 -19.09 -6.58 -12.95
N LEU A 27 -19.61 -7.46 -12.08
CA LEU A 27 -19.78 -7.18 -10.65
C LEU A 27 -18.42 -7.08 -9.92
N PHE A 28 -17.35 -7.44 -10.62
CA PHE A 28 -15.96 -7.25 -10.21
C PHE A 28 -15.16 -6.80 -11.43
N THR A 29 -15.33 -5.55 -11.85
CA THR A 29 -14.24 -4.88 -12.55
C THR A 29 -13.05 -4.86 -11.58
N ASP A 30 -11.87 -5.33 -12.01
CA ASP A 30 -10.58 -5.22 -11.29
C ASP A 30 -10.12 -3.75 -11.17
N ASP A 31 -11.09 -2.82 -11.14
CA ASP A 31 -10.92 -1.41 -10.90
C ASP A 31 -10.82 -1.26 -9.38
N VAL A 32 -9.58 -1.39 -8.93
CA VAL A 32 -9.17 -1.09 -7.56
C VAL A 32 -9.71 0.30 -7.25
N SER A 33 -10.68 0.36 -6.33
CA SER A 33 -11.34 1.62 -5.95
C SER A 33 -10.27 2.69 -5.71
N PRO A 34 -10.39 3.90 -6.29
CA PRO A 34 -9.38 4.94 -6.11
C PRO A 34 -9.15 5.13 -4.61
N LEU A 35 -7.89 5.03 -4.19
CA LEU A 35 -7.52 5.08 -2.78
C LEU A 35 -8.21 6.28 -2.12
N PRO A 36 -8.93 6.10 -1.00
CA PRO A 36 -9.47 7.23 -0.26
C PRO A 36 -8.28 8.08 0.22
N SER A 37 -8.00 9.17 -0.49
CA SER A 37 -6.91 10.10 -0.19
C SER A 37 -7.14 10.88 1.10
N ASP A 38 -8.33 10.77 1.68
CA ASP A 38 -8.78 11.43 2.90
C ASP A 38 -8.75 10.53 4.15
N LEU A 39 -8.38 9.25 4.00
CA LEU A 39 -8.26 8.30 5.10
C LEU A 39 -6.85 8.25 5.68
N GLY A 40 -6.76 8.36 7.00
CA GLY A 40 -5.54 8.21 7.77
C GLY A 40 -5.62 7.05 8.76
N TYR A 41 -4.52 6.32 8.90
CA TYR A 41 -4.38 5.21 9.83
C TYR A 41 -3.36 5.53 10.91
N ARG A 42 -3.72 5.27 12.17
CA ARG A 42 -2.82 5.47 13.31
C ARG A 42 -1.68 4.47 13.29
N GLY A 43 -0.59 4.80 13.99
CA GLY A 43 0.59 3.93 14.14
C GLY A 43 0.28 2.47 14.52
N PRO A 44 -0.59 2.18 15.51
CA PRO A 44 -0.96 0.79 15.83
C PRO A 44 -1.64 0.04 14.67
N THR A 45 -2.58 0.69 13.97
CA THR A 45 -3.26 0.13 12.80
C THR A 45 -2.28 -0.12 11.66
N ALA A 46 -1.40 0.85 11.37
CA ALA A 46 -0.35 0.72 10.37
C ALA A 46 0.63 -0.43 10.70
N CYS A 47 1.04 -0.55 11.97
CA CYS A 47 1.90 -1.64 12.45
C CYS A 47 1.24 -3.01 12.24
N ASN A 48 -0.04 -3.13 12.58
CA ASN A 48 -0.80 -4.37 12.43
C ASN A 48 -0.91 -4.76 10.95
N ALA A 49 -1.39 -3.86 10.09
CA ALA A 49 -1.59 -4.13 8.67
C ALA A 49 -0.28 -4.44 7.92
N ALA A 50 0.81 -3.73 8.24
CA ALA A 50 2.13 -4.00 7.68
C ALA A 50 2.87 -5.18 8.33
N GLY A 51 2.39 -5.68 9.48
CA GLY A 51 3.04 -6.72 10.25
C GLY A 51 4.41 -6.30 10.80
N ILE A 52 4.56 -5.05 11.25
CA ILE A 52 5.80 -4.51 11.82
C ILE A 52 5.59 -4.10 13.28
N THR A 53 6.70 -3.98 14.01
CA THR A 53 6.67 -3.45 15.38
C THR A 53 6.59 -1.91 15.37
N TYR A 54 6.06 -1.35 16.45
CA TYR A 54 6.05 0.10 16.65
C TYR A 54 7.45 0.73 16.61
N ARG A 55 8.47 0.00 17.08
CA ARG A 55 9.87 0.46 17.03
C ARG A 55 10.40 0.55 15.60
N GLN A 56 10.06 -0.41 14.74
CA GLN A 56 10.41 -0.36 13.31
C GLN A 56 9.73 0.83 12.65
N LEU A 57 8.43 1.02 12.90
CA LEU A 57 7.69 2.16 12.38
C LEU A 57 8.32 3.50 12.80
N ASP A 58 8.61 3.68 14.09
CA ASP A 58 9.20 4.93 14.58
C ASP A 58 10.63 5.14 14.05
N TYR A 59 11.45 4.08 13.99
CA TYR A 59 12.80 4.17 13.45
C TYR A 59 12.78 4.56 11.97
N TRP A 60 11.92 3.95 11.16
CA TRP A 60 11.80 4.26 9.73
C TRP A 60 11.22 5.67 9.49
N ALA A 61 10.29 6.13 10.32
CA ALA A 61 9.81 7.51 10.26
C ALA A 61 10.90 8.51 10.64
N ARG A 62 11.65 8.25 11.71
CA ARG A 62 12.72 9.15 12.17
C ARG A 62 13.92 9.19 11.24
N THR A 63 14.17 8.13 10.48
CA THR A 63 15.27 8.04 9.49
C THR A 63 14.83 8.40 8.06
N GLY A 64 13.59 8.87 7.89
CA GLY A 64 13.02 9.27 6.59
C GLY A 64 12.88 8.12 5.60
N LEU A 65 12.94 6.86 6.05
CA LEU A 65 12.67 5.72 5.18
C LEU A 65 11.19 5.66 4.82
N VAL A 66 10.29 5.84 5.80
CA VAL A 66 8.84 6.02 5.57
C VAL A 66 8.26 7.04 6.52
N GLU A 67 7.78 8.15 5.98
CA GLU A 67 7.13 9.22 6.73
C GLU A 67 5.61 9.17 6.52
N PRO A 68 4.81 9.53 7.54
CA PRO A 68 3.36 9.64 7.39
C PRO A 68 2.99 10.73 6.39
N THR A 69 2.23 10.37 5.35
CA THR A 69 1.83 11.29 4.27
C THR A 69 0.52 12.02 4.53
N VAL A 70 -0.37 11.49 5.39
CA VAL A 70 -1.65 12.14 5.73
C VAL A 70 -1.46 13.21 6.80
N ARG A 71 -0.84 12.85 7.93
CA ARG A 71 -0.56 13.79 9.01
C ARG A 71 0.76 13.46 9.67
N GLY A 72 1.71 14.39 9.55
CA GLY A 72 2.96 14.36 10.31
C GLY A 72 2.77 14.70 11.78
N ALA A 73 3.81 14.47 12.59
CA ALA A 73 3.83 14.95 13.97
C ALA A 73 4.12 16.46 13.99
N LYS A 74 3.17 17.28 14.46
CA LYS A 74 3.34 18.71 14.77
C LYS A 74 3.13 18.92 16.28
N GLY A 75 4.23 18.91 17.05
CA GLY A 75 4.20 19.18 18.49
C GLY A 75 3.72 18.03 19.38
N SER A 76 3.69 18.28 20.69
CA SER A 76 3.27 17.31 21.71
C SER A 76 1.78 17.02 21.59
N GLY A 77 1.41 15.75 21.38
CA GLY A 77 0.02 15.29 21.30
C GLY A 77 -0.52 15.08 19.87
N SER A 78 0.19 15.55 18.84
CA SER A 78 -0.19 15.29 17.45
C SER A 78 0.04 13.82 17.08
N GLN A 79 -0.96 13.20 16.46
CA GLN A 79 -0.91 11.80 16.06
C GLN A 79 -0.51 11.70 14.60
N ARG A 80 0.45 10.81 14.32
CA ARG A 80 0.86 10.49 12.97
C ARG A 80 -0.23 9.67 12.30
N LEU A 81 -0.68 10.11 11.14
CA LEU A 81 -1.61 9.38 10.30
C LEU A 81 -0.90 8.97 9.01
N TYR A 82 -0.92 7.67 8.77
CA TYR A 82 -0.33 7.01 7.61
C TYR A 82 -1.41 6.79 6.56
N SER A 83 -1.11 7.02 5.29
CA SER A 83 -2.00 6.65 4.20
C SER A 83 -1.96 5.14 3.96
N PHE A 84 -2.92 4.63 3.16
CA PHE A 84 -2.85 3.26 2.65
C PHE A 84 -1.50 2.99 1.94
N ARG A 85 -1.05 3.96 1.12
CA ARG A 85 0.21 3.87 0.38
C ARG A 85 1.40 3.75 1.32
N ASP A 86 1.41 4.48 2.43
CA ASP A 86 2.48 4.36 3.44
C ASP A 86 2.52 2.93 4.00
N ILE A 87 1.36 2.36 4.34
CA ILE A 87 1.25 1.00 4.88
C ILE A 87 1.73 -0.04 3.86
N LEU A 88 1.39 0.14 2.57
CA LEU A 88 1.91 -0.70 1.48
C LEU A 88 3.43 -0.69 1.44
N ILE A 89 4.04 0.50 1.45
CA ILE A 89 5.50 0.65 1.44
C ILE A 89 6.12 0.02 2.70
N LEU A 90 5.52 0.22 3.88
CA LEU A 90 5.97 -0.39 5.14
C LEU A 90 6.01 -1.92 5.04
N LYS A 91 4.96 -2.53 4.47
CA LYS A 91 4.85 -3.99 4.32
C LYS A 91 5.86 -4.52 3.30
N VAL A 92 6.07 -3.80 2.21
CA VAL A 92 7.09 -4.14 1.19
C VAL A 92 8.50 -4.08 1.78
N ILE A 93 8.83 -3.03 2.53
CA ILE A 93 10.12 -2.91 3.25
C ILE A 93 10.33 -4.10 4.17
N LYS A 94 9.30 -4.46 4.96
CA LYS A 94 9.36 -5.62 5.85
C LYS A 94 9.64 -6.91 5.08
N ARG A 95 8.93 -7.18 3.98
CA ARG A 95 9.17 -8.38 3.15
C ARG A 95 10.57 -8.41 2.52
N LEU A 96 11.10 -7.27 2.08
CA LEU A 96 12.46 -7.17 1.55
C LEU A 96 13.51 -7.43 2.65
N LEU A 97 13.31 -6.89 3.86
CA LEU A 97 14.19 -7.17 5.00
C LEU A 97 14.15 -8.64 5.43
N ASP A 98 12.96 -9.24 5.47
CA ASP A 98 12.79 -10.67 5.80
C ASP A 98 13.47 -11.58 4.76
N ALA A 99 13.53 -11.14 3.50
CA ALA A 99 14.28 -11.80 2.43
C ALA A 99 15.80 -11.57 2.49
N GLY A 100 16.29 -10.80 3.47
CA GLY A 100 17.72 -10.54 3.68
C GLY A 100 18.30 -9.41 2.83
N ILE A 101 17.45 -8.59 2.20
CA ILE A 101 17.89 -7.46 1.38
C ILE A 101 18.39 -6.32 2.29
N SER A 102 19.52 -5.71 1.92
CA SER A 102 20.12 -4.66 2.74
C SER A 102 19.25 -3.40 2.76
N LEU A 103 19.30 -2.66 3.87
CA LEU A 103 18.56 -1.41 4.02
C LEU A 103 18.90 -0.36 2.94
N GLN A 104 20.14 -0.39 2.43
CA GLN A 104 20.58 0.50 1.37
C GLN A 104 19.87 0.21 0.05
N GLN A 105 19.81 -1.06 -0.38
CA GLN A 105 19.08 -1.47 -1.59
C GLN A 105 17.58 -1.18 -1.46
N ILE A 106 17.02 -1.45 -0.28
CA ILE A 106 15.61 -1.16 0.02
C ILE A 106 15.31 0.33 -0.15
N ARG A 107 16.18 1.21 0.34
CA ARG A 107 16.00 2.66 0.19
C ARG A 107 15.92 3.08 -1.28
N THR A 108 16.79 2.52 -2.13
CA THR A 108 16.76 2.79 -3.57
C THR A 108 15.45 2.29 -4.19
N ALA A 109 15.07 1.03 -3.94
CA ALA A 109 13.85 0.43 -4.49
C ALA A 109 12.58 1.18 -4.08
N VAL A 110 12.47 1.54 -2.79
CA VAL A 110 11.31 2.29 -2.26
C VAL A 110 11.22 3.69 -2.85
N SER A 111 12.35 4.33 -3.15
CA SER A 111 12.35 5.64 -3.79
C SER A 111 11.73 5.57 -5.19
N HIS A 112 12.07 4.55 -5.98
CA HIS A 112 11.47 4.31 -7.30
C HIS A 112 9.97 4.02 -7.23
N LEU A 113 9.51 3.23 -6.24
CA LEU A 113 8.08 2.97 -6.03
C LEU A 113 7.27 4.21 -5.65
N ARG A 114 7.92 5.22 -5.05
CA ARG A 114 7.26 6.48 -4.67
C ARG A 114 7.02 7.41 -5.85
N GLU A 115 7.88 7.35 -6.85
CA GLU A 115 7.79 8.18 -8.05
C GLU A 115 6.61 7.78 -8.95
N ARG A 116 6.10 6.55 -8.81
CA ARG A 116 4.95 6.04 -9.57
C ARG A 116 3.58 6.47 -9.00
N GLY A 117 2.56 6.47 -9.85
CA GLY A 117 1.16 6.64 -9.45
C GLY A 117 0.59 5.38 -8.78
N THR A 118 -0.52 5.52 -8.05
CA THR A 118 -1.12 4.42 -7.27
C THR A 118 -1.71 3.32 -8.12
N ASP A 119 -2.30 3.68 -9.26
CA ASP A 119 -3.00 2.73 -10.13
C ASP A 119 -2.04 1.82 -10.91
N ASP A 120 -0.78 2.25 -11.06
CA ASP A 120 0.28 1.48 -11.72
C ASP A 120 0.96 0.49 -10.77
N LEU A 121 0.92 0.73 -9.45
CA LEU A 121 1.64 -0.08 -8.47
C LEU A 121 1.13 -1.53 -8.38
N THR A 122 -0.15 -1.80 -8.68
CA THR A 122 -0.71 -3.15 -8.52
C THR A 122 -0.20 -4.13 -9.56
N ARG A 123 0.31 -3.65 -10.70
CA ARG A 123 0.90 -4.43 -11.79
C ARG A 123 2.40 -4.68 -11.62
N VAL A 124 3.02 -4.01 -10.65
CA VAL A 124 4.44 -4.10 -10.38
C VAL A 124 4.77 -5.36 -9.59
N THR A 125 5.84 -6.03 -10.00
CA THR A 125 6.52 -7.06 -9.22
C THR A 125 7.94 -6.62 -8.93
N LEU A 126 8.29 -6.50 -7.65
CA LEU A 126 9.67 -6.26 -7.25
C LEU A 126 10.43 -7.58 -7.26
N MET A 127 11.56 -7.62 -7.95
CA MET A 127 12.41 -8.79 -8.06
C MET A 127 13.77 -8.50 -7.45
N SER A 128 14.32 -9.42 -6.67
CA SER A 128 15.61 -9.21 -6.01
C SER A 128 16.49 -10.46 -6.09
N ASP A 129 17.75 -10.29 -6.48
CA ASP A 129 18.80 -11.32 -6.49
C ASP A 129 19.66 -11.30 -5.20
N GLY A 130 19.34 -10.41 -4.25
CA GLY A 130 20.12 -10.19 -3.03
C GLY A 130 21.16 -9.06 -3.15
N ALA A 131 21.58 -8.75 -4.37
CA ALA A 131 22.55 -7.70 -4.69
C ALA A 131 21.87 -6.44 -5.27
N SER A 132 20.72 -6.57 -5.90
CA SER A 132 19.93 -5.50 -6.49
C SER A 132 18.44 -5.81 -6.43
N VAL A 133 17.62 -4.75 -6.47
CA VAL A 133 16.17 -4.85 -6.54
C VAL A 133 15.73 -4.20 -7.84
N TYR A 134 14.99 -4.95 -8.64
CA TYR A 134 14.46 -4.58 -9.93
C TYR A 134 12.94 -4.45 -9.83
N GLU A 135 12.40 -3.59 -10.68
CA GLU A 135 10.98 -3.43 -10.84
C GLU A 135 10.58 -4.03 -12.18
N CYS A 136 9.71 -5.03 -12.15
CA CYS A 136 9.18 -5.66 -13.35
C CYS A 136 7.69 -5.32 -13.49
N THR A 137 7.30 -4.90 -14.69
CA THR A 137 5.90 -4.59 -15.04
C THR A 137 5.32 -5.56 -16.06
N SER A 138 6.15 -6.45 -16.60
CA SER A 138 5.75 -7.49 -17.55
C SER A 138 6.37 -8.85 -17.17
N ASN A 139 5.75 -9.92 -17.67
CA ASN A 139 6.27 -11.28 -17.46
C ASN A 139 7.61 -11.50 -18.18
N ASP A 140 7.84 -10.84 -19.32
CA ASP A 140 9.08 -10.98 -20.09
C ASP A 140 10.28 -10.44 -19.30
N GLU A 141 10.14 -9.28 -18.65
CA GLU A 141 11.16 -8.71 -17.77
C GLU A 141 11.51 -9.65 -16.59
N VAL A 142 10.51 -10.35 -16.05
CA VAL A 142 10.71 -11.35 -14.99
C VAL A 142 11.49 -12.55 -15.52
N ILE A 143 11.14 -13.03 -16.71
CA ILE A 143 11.79 -14.18 -17.37
C ILE A 143 13.24 -13.84 -17.70
N ASP A 144 13.51 -12.65 -18.24
CA ASP A 144 14.87 -12.21 -18.58
C ASP A 144 15.79 -12.19 -17.37
N LEU A 145 15.28 -11.77 -16.21
CA LEU A 145 16.05 -11.78 -14.96
C LEU A 145 16.37 -13.21 -14.48
N LEU A 146 15.42 -14.14 -14.66
CA LEU A 146 15.57 -15.56 -14.30
C LEU A 146 16.55 -16.32 -15.20
N GLN A 147 16.65 -15.93 -16.48
CA GLN A 147 17.55 -16.57 -17.44
C GLN A 147 19.03 -16.50 -17.04
N GLY A 148 19.41 -15.58 -16.14
CA GLY A 148 20.75 -15.49 -15.58
C GLY A 148 21.18 -16.66 -14.68
N GLY A 149 20.30 -17.62 -14.38
CA GLY A 149 20.60 -18.82 -13.57
C GLY A 149 20.79 -18.55 -12.08
N GLN A 150 20.53 -17.32 -11.64
CA GLN A 150 20.55 -16.88 -10.25
C GLN A 150 19.17 -17.04 -9.59
N GLY A 151 19.15 -17.37 -8.30
CA GLY A 151 17.91 -17.40 -7.52
C GLY A 151 17.41 -15.98 -7.26
N VAL A 152 16.15 -15.71 -7.55
CA VAL A 152 15.52 -14.40 -7.33
C VAL A 152 14.29 -14.53 -6.44
N PHE A 153 14.08 -13.53 -5.62
CA PHE A 153 12.91 -13.38 -4.78
C PHE A 153 11.98 -12.30 -5.36
N GLY A 154 10.72 -12.67 -5.58
CA GLY A 154 9.71 -11.78 -6.14
C GLY A 154 8.65 -11.36 -5.11
N ILE A 155 8.29 -10.08 -5.09
CA ILE A 155 7.16 -9.52 -4.36
C ILE A 155 6.21 -8.88 -5.36
N ALA A 156 5.11 -9.57 -5.68
CA ALA A 156 4.01 -9.00 -6.46
C ALA A 156 3.25 -7.97 -5.60
N ILE A 157 3.33 -6.69 -5.97
CA ILE A 157 2.77 -5.59 -5.18
C ILE A 157 1.24 -5.67 -5.13
N GLY A 158 0.59 -6.05 -6.22
CA GLY A 158 -0.87 -6.26 -6.25
C GLY A 158 -1.37 -7.33 -5.27
N GLY A 159 -0.55 -8.32 -4.92
CA GLY A 159 -0.89 -9.29 -3.87
C GLY A 159 -0.81 -8.69 -2.47
N VAL A 160 0.24 -7.91 -2.21
CA VAL A 160 0.43 -7.19 -0.94
C VAL A 160 -0.67 -6.16 -0.73
N TRP A 161 -1.09 -5.49 -1.80
CA TRP A 161 -2.21 -4.55 -1.81
C TRP A 161 -3.49 -5.19 -1.28
N ARG A 162 -3.94 -6.28 -1.91
CA ARG A 162 -5.18 -6.98 -1.54
C ARG A 162 -5.12 -7.51 -0.10
N GLU A 163 -3.95 -7.96 0.36
CA GLU A 163 -3.75 -8.38 1.74
C GLU A 163 -3.96 -7.22 2.74
N ILE A 164 -3.42 -6.04 2.44
CA ILE A 164 -3.59 -4.85 3.28
C ILE A 164 -5.03 -4.37 3.25
N GLU A 165 -5.66 -4.32 2.07
CA GLU A 165 -7.06 -3.95 1.91
C GLU A 165 -7.97 -4.83 2.77
N GLY A 166 -7.79 -6.15 2.71
CA GLY A 166 -8.53 -7.09 3.57
C GLY A 166 -8.28 -6.85 5.05
N THR A 167 -7.02 -6.59 5.45
CA THR A 167 -6.69 -6.31 6.86
C THR A 167 -7.32 -5.00 7.34
N LEU A 168 -7.30 -3.95 6.52
CA LEU A 168 -7.79 -2.63 6.88
C LEU A 168 -9.32 -2.53 6.81
N ALA A 169 -9.99 -3.36 6.01
CA ALA A 169 -11.45 -3.44 5.97
C ALA A 169 -12.06 -3.81 7.33
N GLU A 170 -11.31 -4.54 8.16
CA GLU A 170 -11.74 -4.97 9.50
C GLU A 170 -11.29 -4.03 10.63
N LEU A 171 -10.51 -2.98 10.32
CA LEU A 171 -9.85 -2.14 11.31
C LEU A 171 -10.37 -0.70 11.34
N PRO A 172 -10.33 -0.01 12.50
CA PRO A 172 -10.73 1.39 12.59
C PRO A 172 -9.85 2.30 11.71
N SER A 173 -10.49 3.20 10.96
CA SER A 173 -9.84 4.24 10.15
C SER A 173 -10.33 5.63 10.56
N GLU A 174 -9.52 6.66 10.34
CA GLU A 174 -9.85 8.05 10.67
C GLU A 174 -9.98 8.89 9.42
N ARG A 175 -11.05 9.69 9.35
CA ARG A 175 -11.22 10.68 8.29
C ARG A 175 -10.55 11.99 8.70
N THR A 176 -9.77 12.55 7.78
CA THR A 176 -8.91 13.71 8.04
C THR A 176 -9.71 14.98 8.42
N ALA A 177 -11.01 15.06 8.09
CA ALA A 177 -11.83 16.27 8.24
C ALA A 177 -12.43 16.52 9.65
N GLU A 178 -12.56 15.50 10.52
CA GLU A 178 -13.34 15.65 11.77
C GLU A 178 -12.51 16.07 13.00
N ASP A 179 -11.20 15.81 12.99
CA ASP A 179 -10.36 15.98 14.19
C ASP A 179 -9.75 17.37 14.39
N ASP A 180 -9.50 18.15 13.32
CA ASP A 180 -8.87 19.48 13.46
C ASP A 180 -9.81 20.50 14.12
N ALA A 181 -11.13 20.36 13.93
CA ALA A 181 -12.14 21.17 14.61
C ALA A 181 -12.30 20.77 16.09
N ALA A 182 -12.26 19.48 16.40
CA ALA A 182 -12.41 18.99 17.77
C ALA A 182 -11.17 19.29 18.65
N ALA A 183 -9.97 19.11 18.11
CA ALA A 183 -8.72 19.33 18.84
C ALA A 183 -8.42 20.82 19.10
N SER A 184 -8.77 21.71 18.16
CA SER A 184 -8.63 23.16 18.35
C SER A 184 -9.59 23.70 19.42
N THR A 185 -10.83 23.20 19.44
CA THR A 185 -11.85 23.61 20.43
C THR A 185 -11.50 23.11 21.84
N ALA A 186 -11.02 21.86 21.98
CA ALA A 186 -10.64 21.30 23.27
C ALA A 186 -9.39 21.96 23.89
N GLY A 187 -8.45 22.40 23.05
CA GLY A 187 -7.26 23.14 23.50
C GLY A 187 -7.60 24.51 24.08
N ASP A 188 -8.56 25.21 23.48
CA ASP A 188 -9.02 26.54 23.92
C ASP A 188 -9.76 26.46 25.27
N GLU A 189 -10.65 25.46 25.45
CA GLU A 189 -11.34 25.25 26.73
C GLU A 189 -10.38 24.90 27.89
N LEU A 190 -9.36 24.08 27.63
CA LEU A 190 -8.38 23.69 28.66
C LEU A 190 -7.46 24.86 29.03
N ALA A 191 -7.09 25.70 28.07
CA ALA A 191 -6.32 26.93 28.28
C ALA A 191 -7.15 27.95 29.11
N ALA A 192 -8.41 28.15 28.76
CA ALA A 192 -9.34 29.00 29.51
C ALA A 192 -9.50 28.54 30.98
N ARG A 193 -9.64 27.23 31.22
CA ARG A 193 -9.72 26.66 32.58
C ARG A 193 -8.44 26.78 33.39
N ARG A 194 -7.27 26.87 32.75
CA ARG A 194 -5.98 27.11 33.43
C ARG A 194 -5.83 28.58 33.81
N ALA A 195 -6.17 29.50 32.91
CA ALA A 195 -6.15 30.94 33.17
C ALA A 195 -7.08 31.34 34.33
N ALA A 196 -8.27 30.73 34.41
CA ALA A 196 -9.21 30.97 35.50
C ALA A 196 -8.72 30.48 36.88
N ARG A 197 -7.79 29.51 36.92
CA ARG A 197 -7.21 28.98 38.18
C ARG A 197 -5.98 29.72 38.66
N SER A 198 -5.27 30.44 37.78
CA SER A 198 -4.07 31.21 38.14
C SER A 198 -4.34 32.66 38.58
N ALA A 199 -5.60 33.10 38.55
CA ALA A 199 -6.02 34.46 38.90
C ALA A 199 -6.69 34.57 40.30
N GLY A 200 -6.47 33.59 41.18
CA GLY A 200 -6.98 33.56 42.56
C GLY A 200 -5.88 33.58 43.59
#